data_AF-A0A1E5Q7N9-F1
#
_entry.id   AF-A0A1E5Q7N9-F1
#
_cell.length_a   1.000
_cell.length_b   1.000
_cell.length_c   1.000
_cell.angle_alpha   90.00
_cell.angle_beta   90.00
_cell.angle_gamma   90.00
#
_symmetry.space_group_name_H-M   'P 1'
#
loop_
_entity.id
_entity.type
_entity.pdbx_description
1 polymer ?
#
loop_
_entity_poly.entity_id
_entity_poly.type
_entity_poly.pdbx_seq_one_letter_code
_entity_poly.pdbx_strand_id
1 'polypeptide(L)'
;MKTQFSPIRIAAVYAFFGVIWILFSDATLHALAQNSELESYLQTVKGWAFIFITAGLVYGLTHQMAKALNNKIAAQKHAEEQLQAALIEAERANQAKSEFLASMSHELRTPLNAVIGFAQLMQLDPNIQPSSTQHQNLEYILEGGNQLLELVNKILDLARIEAAQLDLHLNNVNANEIVTQCVHMTASLRALRNIKVIDHFSSGAPVFLFTDPMFFKQILINILFNAVEYNKENGAIIIEGRMLDYGYLRLSITDTGDGIAEIDQPGVFDLFRRLDTDPMIAKDGTGVGLTVSKMLVDRLAGRIGLKSEQGSGATFWVDLPLSENDDVLIWTNAIRVGVDILDKDHQVLVTLLNRIMLRTADDADVDDVITQLLDYTHYHFNREEAILRTAKFPGLQTHCALHKRLIRDLNFHHQAWLHQRSQKNLIELRKFMKGWLFNHILNEDKKYASFAKGKDLEFYQTLKDLGLEKDHVFAKSFNSV
;
A
#
# COMPACT_ATOMS: atom_id res chain seq x y z
N MET A 1 -32.56 17.23 6.18
CA MET A 1 -33.67 16.56 5.48
C MET A 1 -34.39 17.54 4.58
N LYS A 2 -34.01 17.62 3.29
CA LYS A 2 -34.70 18.47 2.30
C LYS A 2 -35.59 17.57 1.45
N THR A 3 -36.86 17.94 1.39
CA THR A 3 -37.94 17.27 0.65
C THR A 3 -37.58 17.08 -0.81
N GLN A 4 -37.17 15.87 -1.20
CA GLN A 4 -37.09 15.48 -2.60
C GLN A 4 -38.52 15.42 -3.16
N PHE A 5 -38.82 16.31 -4.11
CA PHE A 5 -39.99 16.20 -4.96
C PHE A 5 -39.76 15.01 -5.90
N SER A 6 -40.32 13.85 -5.58
CA SER A 6 -40.33 12.71 -6.50
C SER A 6 -41.48 12.88 -7.51
N PRO A 7 -41.37 12.29 -8.71
CA PRO A 7 -42.47 12.26 -9.68
C PRO A 7 -43.78 11.72 -9.07
N ILE A 8 -43.67 10.81 -8.10
CA ILE A 8 -44.78 10.24 -7.34
C ILE A 8 -45.50 11.31 -6.50
N ARG A 9 -44.78 12.28 -5.92
CA ARG A 9 -45.42 13.38 -5.18
C ARG A 9 -46.17 14.34 -6.11
N ILE A 10 -45.63 14.63 -7.29
CA ILE A 10 -46.31 15.47 -8.29
C ILE A 10 -47.59 14.76 -8.75
N ALA A 11 -47.49 13.46 -9.06
CA ALA A 11 -48.64 12.63 -9.38
C ALA A 11 -49.67 12.57 -8.24
N ALA A 12 -49.22 12.49 -6.98
CA ALA A 12 -50.11 12.50 -5.81
C ALA A 12 -50.83 13.84 -5.62
N VAL A 13 -50.13 14.96 -5.77
CA VAL A 13 -50.73 16.31 -5.71
C VAL A 13 -51.73 16.50 -6.85
N TYR A 14 -51.39 16.07 -8.06
CA TYR A 14 -52.27 16.11 -9.22
C TYR A 14 -53.52 15.23 -9.02
N ALA A 15 -53.33 13.98 -8.56
CA ALA A 15 -54.42 13.05 -8.29
C ALA A 15 -55.35 13.57 -7.20
N PHE A 16 -54.80 14.12 -6.12
CA PHE A 16 -55.58 14.75 -5.05
C PHE A 16 -56.43 15.91 -5.56
N PHE A 17 -55.83 16.79 -6.38
CA PHE A 17 -56.56 17.91 -7.00
C PHE A 17 -57.65 17.40 -7.96
N GLY A 18 -57.35 16.38 -8.77
CA GLY A 18 -58.31 15.76 -9.70
C GLY A 18 -59.49 15.10 -8.98
N VAL A 19 -59.24 14.40 -7.87
CA VAL A 19 -60.29 13.78 -7.05
C VAL A 19 -61.21 14.84 -6.43
N ILE A 20 -60.65 15.90 -5.85
CA ILE A 20 -61.44 17.02 -5.32
C ILE A 20 -62.26 17.68 -6.42
N TRP A 21 -61.65 17.90 -7.58
CA TRP A 21 -62.35 18.48 -8.73
C TRP A 21 -63.55 17.62 -9.12
N ILE A 22 -63.36 16.32 -9.31
CA ILE A 22 -64.45 15.40 -9.69
C ILE A 22 -65.56 15.38 -8.64
N LEU A 23 -65.22 15.24 -7.36
CA LEU A 23 -66.21 15.06 -6.29
C LEU A 23 -67.10 16.29 -6.04
N PHE A 24 -66.55 17.49 -6.14
CA PHE A 24 -67.24 18.71 -5.71
C PHE A 24 -67.78 19.58 -6.85
N SER A 25 -67.22 19.46 -8.07
CA SER A 25 -67.61 20.33 -9.18
C SER A 25 -68.93 19.92 -9.84
N ASP A 26 -69.29 18.63 -9.87
CA ASP A 26 -70.59 18.19 -10.42
C ASP A 26 -71.76 18.56 -9.51
N ALA A 27 -71.61 18.37 -8.19
CA ALA A 27 -72.63 18.74 -7.20
C ALA A 27 -72.91 20.25 -7.18
N THR A 28 -71.88 21.08 -7.36
CA THR A 28 -72.02 22.54 -7.41
C THR A 28 -72.65 23.01 -8.72
N LEU A 29 -72.26 22.43 -9.86
CA LEU A 29 -72.88 22.76 -11.15
C LEU A 29 -74.36 22.42 -11.19
N HIS A 30 -74.75 21.26 -10.66
CA HIS A 30 -76.14 20.82 -10.64
C HIS A 30 -77.01 21.69 -9.71
N ALA A 31 -76.44 22.21 -8.62
CA ALA A 31 -77.12 23.16 -7.73
C ALA A 31 -77.32 24.57 -8.34
N LEU A 32 -76.52 24.93 -9.35
CA LEU A 32 -76.52 26.25 -10.01
C LEU A 32 -77.29 26.27 -11.33
N ALA A 33 -77.47 25.12 -12.00
CA ALA A 33 -78.14 25.04 -13.28
C ALA A 33 -79.66 25.09 -13.12
N GLN A 34 -80.31 26.09 -13.74
CA GLN A 34 -81.78 26.24 -13.72
C GLN A 34 -82.46 25.48 -14.87
N ASN A 35 -81.74 25.29 -15.99
CA ASN A 35 -82.22 24.64 -17.22
C ASN A 35 -81.10 23.78 -17.85
N SER A 36 -81.46 22.79 -18.69
CA SER A 36 -80.52 21.83 -19.29
C SER A 36 -79.48 22.43 -20.25
N GLU A 37 -79.81 23.50 -20.99
CA GLU A 37 -78.83 24.19 -21.84
C GLU A 37 -77.72 24.88 -21.03
N LEU A 38 -78.07 25.49 -19.90
CA LEU A 38 -77.10 26.15 -19.02
C LEU A 38 -76.17 25.14 -18.36
N GLU A 39 -76.69 23.97 -17.99
CA GLU A 39 -75.90 22.85 -17.44
C GLU A 39 -74.83 22.37 -18.43
N SER A 40 -75.21 22.18 -19.70
CA SER A 40 -74.26 21.77 -20.76
C SER A 40 -73.16 22.80 -21.01
N TYR A 41 -73.52 24.09 -21.00
CA TYR A 41 -72.55 25.17 -21.16
C TYR A 41 -71.57 25.22 -19.98
N LEU A 42 -72.09 25.17 -18.74
CA LEU A 42 -71.26 25.20 -17.54
C LEU A 42 -70.34 23.97 -17.40
N GLN A 43 -70.80 22.78 -17.82
CA GLN A 43 -69.96 21.57 -17.90
C GLN A 43 -68.78 21.76 -18.87
N THR A 44 -69.01 22.42 -20.02
CA THR A 44 -67.95 22.72 -20.99
C THR A 44 -66.93 23.71 -20.41
N VAL A 45 -67.40 24.79 -19.77
CA VAL A 45 -66.53 25.80 -19.13
C VAL A 45 -65.73 25.18 -17.98
N LYS A 46 -66.34 24.31 -17.17
CA LYS A 46 -65.66 23.53 -16.13
C LYS A 46 -64.54 22.68 -16.73
N GLY A 47 -64.81 21.96 -17.82
CA GLY A 47 -63.79 21.15 -18.51
C GLY A 47 -62.57 21.99 -18.91
N TRP A 48 -62.79 23.16 -19.51
CA TRP A 48 -61.72 24.08 -19.86
C TRP A 48 -60.96 24.63 -18.65
N ALA A 49 -61.68 25.05 -17.60
CA ALA A 49 -61.07 25.55 -16.36
C ALA A 49 -60.17 24.49 -15.71
N PHE A 50 -60.60 23.22 -15.70
CA PHE A 50 -59.79 22.11 -15.21
C PHE A 50 -58.48 21.97 -16.00
N ILE A 51 -58.54 22.01 -17.33
CA ILE A 51 -57.37 21.88 -18.20
C ILE A 51 -56.38 23.02 -17.92
N PHE A 52 -56.83 24.27 -17.86
CA PHE A 52 -55.94 25.42 -17.62
C PHE A 52 -55.28 25.38 -16.23
N ILE A 53 -56.06 25.09 -15.19
CA ILE A 53 -55.55 25.05 -13.81
C ILE A 53 -54.55 23.90 -13.64
N THR A 54 -54.89 22.72 -14.16
CA THR A 54 -54.00 21.56 -14.06
C THR A 54 -52.74 21.71 -14.90
N ALA A 55 -52.82 22.31 -16.10
CA ALA A 55 -51.65 22.63 -16.92
C ALA A 55 -50.70 23.62 -16.20
N GLY A 56 -51.24 24.67 -15.57
CA GLY A 56 -50.45 25.63 -14.79
C GLY A 56 -49.77 25.01 -13.58
N LEU A 57 -50.47 24.13 -12.86
CA LEU A 57 -49.92 23.39 -11.72
C LEU A 57 -48.80 22.42 -12.13
N VAL A 58 -49.01 21.65 -13.21
CA VAL A 58 -47.98 20.75 -13.75
C VAL A 58 -46.76 21.54 -14.22
N TYR A 59 -46.97 22.65 -14.93
CA TYR A 59 -45.88 23.51 -15.39
C TYR A 59 -45.06 24.08 -14.22
N GLY A 60 -45.71 24.63 -13.19
CA GLY A 60 -45.04 25.18 -12.01
C GLY A 60 -44.21 24.14 -11.26
N LEU A 61 -44.77 22.96 -11.01
CA LEU A 61 -44.09 21.88 -10.30
C LEU A 61 -42.90 21.31 -11.10
N THR A 62 -43.09 21.10 -12.41
CA THR A 62 -42.01 20.60 -13.28
C THR A 62 -40.89 21.63 -13.45
N HIS A 63 -41.23 22.91 -13.59
CA HIS A 63 -40.24 23.99 -13.67
C HIS A 63 -39.43 24.13 -12.36
N GLN A 64 -40.08 24.05 -11.20
CA GLN A 64 -39.41 24.10 -9.91
C GLN A 64 -38.47 22.91 -9.71
N MET A 65 -38.90 21.71 -10.12
CA MET A 65 -38.07 20.50 -10.05
C MET A 65 -36.87 20.59 -11.00
N ALA A 66 -37.06 21.08 -12.23
CA ALA A 66 -35.98 21.30 -13.19
C ALA A 66 -34.92 22.28 -12.64
N LYS A 67 -35.37 23.38 -12.01
CA LYS A 67 -34.47 24.35 -11.37
C LYS A 67 -33.69 23.74 -10.20
N ALA A 68 -34.36 22.98 -9.33
CA ALA A 68 -33.71 22.29 -8.21
C ALA A 68 -32.69 21.24 -8.69
N LEU A 69 -33.01 20.51 -9.76
CA LEU A 69 -32.12 19.54 -10.38
C LEU A 69 -30.89 20.23 -10.99
N ASN A 70 -31.08 21.31 -11.75
CA ASN A 70 -29.98 22.08 -12.35
C ASN A 70 -29.05 22.66 -11.28
N ASN A 71 -29.59 23.20 -10.19
CA ASN A 71 -28.76 23.69 -9.07
C ASN A 71 -27.98 22.56 -8.39
N LYS A 72 -28.58 21.37 -8.26
CA LYS A 72 -27.88 20.20 -7.71
C LYS A 72 -26.77 19.72 -8.63
N ILE A 73 -27.01 19.67 -9.94
CA ILE A 73 -26.01 19.33 -10.96
C ILE A 73 -24.86 20.35 -10.93
N ALA A 74 -25.17 21.65 -10.87
CA ALA A 74 -24.16 22.70 -10.79
C ALA A 74 -23.32 22.62 -9.51
N ALA A 75 -23.94 22.37 -8.36
CA ALA A 75 -23.22 22.20 -7.09
C ALA A 75 -22.34 20.93 -7.09
N GLN A 76 -22.82 19.84 -7.68
CA GLN A 76 -22.05 18.60 -7.84
C GLN A 76 -20.85 18.81 -8.75
N LYS A 77 -21.05 19.46 -9.90
CA LYS A 77 -19.96 19.79 -10.83
C LYS A 77 -18.91 20.71 -10.20
N HIS A 78 -19.33 21.70 -9.43
CA HIS A 78 -18.37 22.58 -8.76
C HIS A 78 -17.57 21.86 -7.67
N ALA A 79 -18.21 20.97 -6.90
CA ALA A 79 -17.52 20.12 -5.93
C ALA A 79 -16.52 19.17 -6.61
N GLU A 80 -16.88 18.61 -7.78
CA GLU A 80 -16.02 17.77 -8.61
C GLU A 80 -14.78 18.53 -9.11
N GLU A 81 -14.96 19.75 -9.62
CA GLU A 81 -13.85 20.61 -10.08
C GLU A 81 -12.88 20.99 -8.95
N GLN A 82 -13.41 21.40 -7.78
CA GLN A 82 -12.59 21.73 -6.60
C GLN A 82 -11.75 20.54 -6.14
N LEU A 83 -12.35 19.36 -6.25
CA LEU A 83 -11.76 18.13 -5.76
C LEU A 83 -10.76 17.57 -6.78
N GLN A 84 -11.01 17.66 -8.08
CA GLN A 84 -10.01 17.43 -9.13
C GLN A 84 -8.78 18.32 -8.92
N ALA A 85 -9.00 19.60 -8.64
CA ALA A 85 -7.90 20.54 -8.37
C ALA A 85 -7.09 20.10 -7.14
N ALA A 86 -7.76 19.70 -6.05
CA ALA A 86 -7.09 19.21 -4.84
C ALA A 86 -6.28 17.92 -5.07
N LEU A 87 -6.75 17.04 -5.97
CA LEU A 87 -6.08 15.77 -6.28
C LEU A 87 -4.85 15.95 -7.17
N ILE A 88 -5.00 16.73 -8.23
CA ILE A 88 -3.88 17.12 -9.08
C ILE A 88 -2.83 17.83 -8.22
N GLU A 89 -3.26 18.67 -7.27
CA GLU A 89 -2.35 19.32 -6.33
C GLU A 89 -1.69 18.32 -5.38
N ALA A 90 -2.41 17.34 -4.83
CA ALA A 90 -1.85 16.31 -3.95
C ALA A 90 -0.85 15.40 -4.67
N GLU A 91 -1.16 14.98 -5.90
CA GLU A 91 -0.28 14.12 -6.71
C GLU A 91 0.95 14.90 -7.19
N ARG A 92 0.77 16.14 -7.63
CA ARG A 92 1.88 17.07 -7.89
C ARG A 92 2.72 17.30 -6.65
N ALA A 93 2.11 17.48 -5.48
CA ALA A 93 2.85 17.66 -4.23
C ALA A 93 3.65 16.40 -3.87
N ASN A 94 3.11 15.21 -4.10
CA ASN A 94 3.82 13.96 -3.83
C ASN A 94 4.98 13.73 -4.82
N GLN A 95 4.73 13.95 -6.12
CA GLN A 95 5.78 13.89 -7.13
C GLN A 95 6.85 14.96 -6.90
N ALA A 96 6.45 16.20 -6.62
CA ALA A 96 7.35 17.28 -6.26
C ALA A 96 8.12 16.97 -4.97
N LYS A 97 7.52 16.30 -3.98
CA LYS A 97 8.22 15.82 -2.78
C LYS A 97 9.30 14.79 -3.16
N SER A 98 8.99 13.81 -4.00
CA SER A 98 9.98 12.82 -4.45
C SER A 98 11.10 13.44 -5.30
N GLU A 99 10.76 14.33 -6.24
CA GLU A 99 11.72 15.07 -7.07
C GLU A 99 12.56 16.03 -6.23
N PHE A 100 11.96 16.71 -5.25
CA PHE A 100 12.65 17.57 -4.29
C PHE A 100 13.64 16.76 -3.44
N LEU A 101 13.22 15.63 -2.89
CA LEU A 101 14.12 14.77 -2.11
C LEU A 101 15.28 14.26 -3.01
N ALA A 102 14.98 13.79 -4.22
CA ALA A 102 16.01 13.33 -5.16
C ALA A 102 16.99 14.43 -5.57
N SER A 103 16.50 15.66 -5.82
CA SER A 103 17.34 16.82 -6.12
C SER A 103 18.17 17.25 -4.90
N MET A 104 17.55 17.33 -3.72
CA MET A 104 18.25 17.62 -2.46
C MET A 104 19.34 16.60 -2.16
N SER A 105 19.18 15.32 -2.54
CA SER A 105 20.26 14.34 -2.47
C SER A 105 21.53 14.81 -3.17
N HIS A 106 21.39 15.22 -4.44
CA HIS A 106 22.51 15.64 -5.26
C HIS A 106 23.10 16.96 -4.78
N GLU A 107 22.23 17.90 -4.37
CA GLU A 107 22.61 19.19 -3.82
C GLU A 107 23.26 19.11 -2.44
N LEU A 108 22.95 18.08 -1.62
CA LEU A 108 23.61 17.82 -0.34
C LEU A 108 24.89 17.01 -0.51
N ARG A 109 24.88 16.01 -1.41
CA ARG A 109 26.04 15.15 -1.68
C ARG A 109 27.24 15.94 -2.19
N THR A 110 27.02 16.92 -3.07
CA THR A 110 28.10 17.70 -3.69
C THR A 110 28.91 18.53 -2.67
N PRO A 111 28.31 19.40 -1.84
CA PRO A 111 29.05 20.15 -0.84
C PRO A 111 29.60 19.25 0.27
N LEU A 112 28.89 18.19 0.63
CA LEU A 112 29.35 17.26 1.66
C LEU A 112 30.58 16.47 1.20
N ASN A 113 30.58 15.98 -0.04
CA ASN A 113 31.74 15.36 -0.65
C ASN A 113 32.91 16.34 -0.80
N ALA A 114 32.64 17.63 -1.02
CA ALA A 114 33.68 18.65 -1.04
C ALA A 114 34.29 18.86 0.34
N VAL A 115 33.48 18.97 1.40
CA VAL A 115 33.95 19.09 2.80
C VAL A 115 34.78 17.87 3.21
N ILE A 116 34.29 16.66 2.91
CA ILE A 116 35.01 15.40 3.15
C ILE A 116 36.32 15.39 2.36
N GLY A 117 36.27 15.74 1.07
CA GLY A 117 37.45 15.77 0.20
C GLY A 117 38.52 16.75 0.67
N PHE A 118 38.15 17.95 1.10
CA PHE A 118 39.09 18.92 1.67
C PHE A 118 39.67 18.45 3.00
N ALA A 119 38.85 17.85 3.88
CA ALA A 119 39.35 17.28 5.12
C ALA A 119 40.33 16.11 4.87
N GLN A 120 40.08 15.27 3.86
CA GLN A 120 41.01 14.22 3.43
C GLN A 120 42.31 14.80 2.86
N LEU A 121 42.22 15.82 2.01
CA LEU A 121 43.40 16.51 1.46
C LEU A 121 44.25 17.14 2.57
N MET A 122 43.63 17.70 3.61
CA MET A 122 44.34 18.26 4.76
C MET A 122 45.03 17.20 5.63
N GLN A 123 44.48 15.98 5.72
CA GLN A 123 45.14 14.85 6.37
C GLN A 123 46.30 14.28 5.55
N LEU A 124 46.20 14.30 4.22
CA LEU A 124 47.16 13.67 3.32
C LEU A 124 48.30 14.61 2.88
N ASP A 125 48.17 15.92 3.06
CA ASP A 125 49.22 16.89 2.68
C ASP A 125 50.41 16.80 3.66
N PRO A 126 51.59 16.33 3.21
CA PRO A 126 52.77 16.19 4.07
C PRO A 126 53.32 17.53 4.58
N ASN A 127 52.91 18.66 3.99
CA ASN A 127 53.31 20.00 4.44
C ASN A 127 52.41 20.56 5.55
N ILE A 128 51.25 19.92 5.80
CA ILE A 128 50.34 20.29 6.88
C ILE A 128 50.64 19.36 8.06
N GLN A 129 51.12 19.94 9.16
CA GLN A 129 51.34 19.23 10.43
C GLN A 129 50.27 19.68 11.42
N PRO A 130 49.04 19.12 11.35
CA PRO A 130 47.97 19.51 12.25
C PRO A 130 48.36 19.16 13.68
N SER A 131 48.07 20.06 14.62
CA SER A 131 48.12 19.73 16.05
C SER A 131 47.21 18.55 16.36
N SER A 132 47.43 17.86 17.49
CA SER A 132 46.58 16.74 17.93
C SER A 132 45.08 17.09 17.93
N THR A 133 44.73 18.29 18.38
CA THR A 133 43.35 18.80 18.36
C THR A 133 42.83 19.03 16.94
N GLN A 134 43.64 19.52 16.01
CA GLN A 134 43.24 19.71 14.61
C GLN A 134 43.06 18.38 13.88
N HIS A 135 43.90 17.38 14.18
CA HIS A 135 43.74 16.05 13.64
C HIS A 135 42.43 15.41 14.10
N GLN A 136 42.13 15.51 15.40
CA GLN A 136 40.87 15.04 15.98
C GLN A 136 39.65 15.77 15.40
N ASN A 137 39.74 17.08 15.18
CA ASN A 137 38.67 17.85 14.54
C ASN A 137 38.44 17.43 13.07
N LEU A 138 39.52 17.12 12.32
CA LEU A 138 39.41 16.61 10.95
C LEU A 138 38.73 15.23 10.93
N GLU A 139 39.05 14.35 11.87
CA GLU A 139 38.36 13.06 12.03
C GLU A 139 36.87 13.25 12.30
N TYR A 140 36.48 14.16 13.20
CA TYR A 140 35.06 14.46 13.44
C TYR A 140 34.34 15.02 12.21
N ILE A 141 35.00 15.87 11.41
CA ILE A 141 34.42 16.39 10.16
C ILE A 141 34.19 15.26 9.15
N LEU A 142 35.18 14.37 9.00
CA LEU A 142 35.09 13.25 8.08
C LEU A 142 34.00 12.26 8.51
N GLU A 143 33.97 11.93 9.80
CA GLU A 143 32.99 11.01 10.38
C GLU A 143 31.57 11.56 10.25
N GLY A 144 31.31 12.78 10.74
CA GLY A 144 29.99 13.41 10.64
C GLY A 144 29.55 13.65 9.19
N GLY A 145 30.49 13.97 8.29
CA GLY A 145 30.22 14.11 6.86
C GLY A 145 29.76 12.81 6.22
N ASN A 146 30.46 11.71 6.49
CA ASN A 146 30.08 10.38 5.97
C ASN A 146 28.75 9.90 6.56
N GLN A 147 28.52 10.09 7.86
CA GLN A 147 27.27 9.74 8.53
C GLN A 147 26.07 10.50 7.93
N LEU A 148 26.22 11.79 7.64
CA LEU A 148 25.17 12.60 7.03
C LEU A 148 24.86 12.12 5.59
N LEU A 149 25.89 11.78 4.81
CA LEU A 149 25.71 11.27 3.45
C LEU A 149 24.94 9.94 3.46
N GLU A 150 25.28 9.07 4.42
CA GLU A 150 24.59 7.80 4.62
C GLU A 150 23.12 8.00 5.02
N LEU A 151 22.83 8.92 5.94
CA LEU A 151 21.46 9.26 6.33
C LEU A 151 20.65 9.76 5.14
N VAL A 152 21.22 10.67 4.33
CA VAL A 152 20.57 11.19 3.12
C VAL A 152 20.24 10.06 2.16
N ASN A 153 21.19 9.16 1.88
CA ASN A 153 20.95 8.01 1.00
C ASN A 153 19.85 7.10 1.55
N LYS A 154 19.88 6.79 2.86
CA LYS A 154 18.86 5.96 3.52
C LYS A 154 17.44 6.55 3.42
N ILE A 155 17.29 7.86 3.57
CA ILE A 155 15.98 8.56 3.42
C ILE A 155 15.48 8.49 1.97
N LEU A 156 16.38 8.52 1.00
CA LEU A 156 16.00 8.46 -0.41
C LEU A 156 15.63 7.06 -0.85
N ASP A 157 16.36 6.07 -0.36
CA ASP A 157 16.01 4.67 -0.55
C ASP A 157 14.62 4.43 0.03
N LEU A 158 14.35 4.91 1.26
CA LEU A 158 13.02 4.86 1.86
C LEU A 158 11.94 5.48 0.94
N ALA A 159 12.15 6.72 0.48
CA ALA A 159 11.19 7.41 -0.39
C ALA A 159 10.93 6.65 -1.70
N ARG A 160 11.96 6.01 -2.27
CA ARG A 160 11.84 5.19 -3.49
C ARG A 160 11.12 3.87 -3.26
N ILE A 161 11.36 3.21 -2.12
CA ILE A 161 10.66 1.97 -1.75
C ILE A 161 9.17 2.25 -1.48
N GLU A 162 8.86 3.34 -0.75
CA GLU A 162 7.48 3.79 -0.48
C GLU A 162 6.74 4.12 -1.79
N ALA A 163 7.40 4.79 -2.73
CA ALA A 163 6.80 5.16 -4.00
C ALA A 163 6.64 3.96 -4.99
N ALA A 164 7.07 2.76 -4.61
CA ALA A 164 7.10 1.58 -5.49
C ALA A 164 7.91 1.80 -6.78
N GLN A 165 8.93 2.65 -6.72
CA GLN A 165 9.75 3.05 -7.86
C GLN A 165 11.07 2.25 -7.99
N LEU A 166 11.30 1.27 -7.11
CA LEU A 166 12.49 0.42 -7.20
C LEU A 166 12.21 -0.78 -8.08
N ASP A 167 13.00 -0.89 -9.15
CA ASP A 167 13.03 -2.07 -10.00
C ASP A 167 13.85 -3.17 -9.31
N LEU A 168 13.27 -4.37 -9.19
CA LEU A 168 13.94 -5.56 -8.65
C LEU A 168 14.64 -6.33 -9.77
N HIS A 169 15.91 -6.67 -9.57
CA HIS A 169 16.70 -7.51 -10.48
C HIS A 169 16.89 -8.92 -9.89
N LEU A 170 15.83 -9.72 -9.99
CA LEU A 170 15.80 -11.07 -9.43
C LEU A 170 16.71 -12.03 -10.20
N ASN A 171 17.53 -12.77 -9.47
CA ASN A 171 18.43 -13.80 -9.99
C ASN A 171 18.50 -14.99 -9.02
N ASN A 172 19.03 -16.12 -9.48
CA ASN A 172 19.42 -17.21 -8.59
C ASN A 172 20.73 -16.84 -7.91
N VAL A 173 20.68 -16.58 -6.60
CA VAL A 173 21.80 -16.08 -5.80
C VAL A 173 22.25 -17.13 -4.81
N ASN A 174 23.55 -17.42 -4.77
CA ASN A 174 24.15 -18.25 -3.72
C ASN A 174 24.19 -17.46 -2.40
N ALA A 175 23.35 -17.83 -1.45
CA ALA A 175 23.23 -17.11 -0.18
C ALA A 175 24.51 -17.19 0.65
N ASN A 176 25.21 -18.33 0.63
CA ASN A 176 26.43 -18.56 1.41
C ASN A 176 27.54 -17.57 1.01
N GLU A 177 27.68 -17.28 -0.29
CA GLU A 177 28.65 -16.31 -0.80
C GLU A 177 28.35 -14.89 -0.34
N ILE A 178 27.08 -14.47 -0.39
CA ILE A 178 26.69 -13.13 0.06
C ILE A 178 26.89 -12.99 1.57
N VAL A 179 26.51 -13.99 2.36
CA VAL A 179 26.76 -13.99 3.82
C VAL A 179 28.25 -13.87 4.11
N THR A 180 29.09 -14.66 3.44
CA THR A 180 30.56 -14.60 3.56
C THR A 180 31.08 -13.19 3.29
N GLN A 181 30.64 -12.56 2.18
CA GLN A 181 31.02 -11.18 1.86
C GLN A 181 30.62 -10.18 2.95
N CYS A 182 29.39 -10.29 3.48
CA CYS A 182 28.91 -9.37 4.52
C CYS A 182 29.69 -9.54 5.83
N VAL A 183 30.05 -10.78 6.19
CA VAL A 183 30.90 -11.06 7.36
C VAL A 183 32.28 -10.44 7.20
N HIS A 184 32.88 -10.50 6.01
CA HIS A 184 34.16 -9.84 5.74
C HIS A 184 34.07 -8.32 5.84
N MET A 185 32.98 -7.72 5.39
CA MET A 185 32.78 -6.26 5.44
C MET A 185 32.73 -5.71 6.88
N THR A 186 32.32 -6.52 7.86
CA THR A 186 32.29 -6.11 9.27
C THR A 186 33.59 -6.43 10.04
N ALA A 187 34.60 -7.01 9.39
CA ALA A 187 35.80 -7.52 10.07
C ALA A 187 36.56 -6.45 10.87
N SER A 188 36.78 -5.26 10.29
CA SER A 188 37.51 -4.18 10.96
C SER A 188 36.79 -3.66 12.20
N LEU A 189 35.47 -3.44 12.10
CA LEU A 189 34.67 -2.97 13.24
C LEU A 189 34.60 -4.02 14.36
N ARG A 190 34.50 -5.30 14.00
CA ARG A 190 34.53 -6.40 14.96
C ARG A 190 35.87 -6.51 15.68
N ALA A 191 36.97 -6.30 14.96
CA ALA A 191 38.32 -6.37 15.52
C ALA A 191 38.56 -5.28 16.58
N LEU A 192 38.03 -4.06 16.37
CA LEU A 192 38.13 -2.96 17.35
C LEU A 192 37.53 -3.31 18.72
N ARG A 193 36.48 -4.15 18.73
CA ARG A 193 35.72 -4.53 19.94
C ARG A 193 35.93 -5.99 20.36
N ASN A 194 36.90 -6.66 19.72
CA ASN A 194 37.20 -8.09 19.86
C ASN A 194 35.98 -9.02 19.75
N ILE A 195 35.05 -8.70 18.85
CA ILE A 195 33.82 -9.48 18.64
C ILE A 195 34.12 -10.70 17.75
N LYS A 196 33.84 -11.89 18.25
CA LYS A 196 34.02 -13.15 17.51
C LYS A 196 32.84 -13.41 16.57
N VAL A 197 33.10 -14.03 15.43
CA VAL A 197 32.04 -14.53 14.53
C VAL A 197 32.07 -16.05 14.50
N ILE A 198 30.92 -16.66 14.70
CA ILE A 198 30.68 -18.08 14.60
C ILE A 198 29.71 -18.27 13.44
N ASP A 199 30.25 -18.56 12.26
CA ASP A 199 29.47 -18.73 11.03
C ASP A 199 29.25 -20.21 10.74
N HIS A 200 28.04 -20.69 11.06
CA HIS A 200 27.61 -22.07 10.80
C HIS A 200 26.94 -22.22 9.42
N PHE A 201 26.75 -21.13 8.68
CA PHE A 201 26.02 -21.14 7.42
C PHE A 201 26.94 -21.15 6.20
N SER A 202 27.92 -20.24 6.13
CA SER A 202 28.72 -20.02 4.93
C SER A 202 29.55 -21.23 4.48
N SER A 203 29.93 -22.10 5.42
CA SER A 203 30.68 -23.34 5.15
C SER A 203 29.81 -24.55 4.81
N GLY A 204 28.48 -24.40 4.87
CA GLY A 204 27.52 -25.46 4.55
C GLY A 204 27.35 -25.69 3.04
N ALA A 205 26.39 -26.55 2.70
CA ALA A 205 26.00 -26.76 1.31
C ALA A 205 25.45 -25.44 0.70
N PRO A 206 25.74 -25.14 -0.59
CA PRO A 206 25.21 -23.95 -1.25
C PRO A 206 23.68 -23.91 -1.23
N VAL A 207 23.13 -22.79 -0.77
CA VAL A 207 21.71 -22.50 -0.77
C VAL A 207 21.42 -21.38 -1.76
N PHE A 208 20.52 -21.64 -2.71
CA PHE A 208 20.14 -20.67 -3.73
C PHE A 208 18.82 -19.99 -3.38
N LEU A 209 18.79 -18.67 -3.47
CA LEU A 209 17.60 -17.82 -3.32
C LEU A 209 17.22 -17.22 -4.67
N PHE A 210 15.92 -17.04 -4.93
CA PHE A 210 15.46 -16.22 -6.05
C PHE A 210 15.22 -14.80 -5.55
N THR A 211 16.24 -13.95 -5.65
CA THR A 211 16.26 -12.62 -5.01
C THR A 211 17.09 -11.61 -5.79
N ASP A 212 16.96 -10.34 -5.43
CA ASP A 212 17.91 -9.31 -5.83
C ASP A 212 19.17 -9.38 -4.93
N PRO A 213 20.37 -9.61 -5.48
CA PRO A 213 21.59 -9.77 -4.69
C PRO A 213 22.01 -8.48 -3.97
N MET A 214 21.72 -7.31 -4.54
CA MET A 214 22.10 -6.02 -3.97
C MET A 214 21.24 -5.72 -2.74
N PHE A 215 19.92 -5.90 -2.84
CA PHE A 215 19.03 -5.71 -1.69
C PHE A 215 19.24 -6.77 -0.62
N PHE A 216 19.48 -8.02 -1.01
CA PHE A 216 19.80 -9.07 -0.04
C PHE A 216 21.07 -8.74 0.76
N LYS A 217 22.13 -8.31 0.08
CA LYS A 217 23.37 -7.84 0.72
C LYS A 217 23.11 -6.65 1.65
N GLN A 218 22.29 -5.69 1.24
CA GLN A 218 21.94 -4.52 2.05
C GLN A 218 21.21 -4.90 3.34
N ILE A 219 20.26 -5.83 3.27
CA ILE A 219 19.54 -6.35 4.44
C ILE A 219 20.52 -6.98 5.43
N LEU A 220 21.38 -7.88 4.96
CA LEU A 220 22.33 -8.60 5.83
C LEU A 220 23.37 -7.68 6.46
N ILE A 221 23.92 -6.74 5.68
CA ILE A 221 24.89 -5.76 6.19
C ILE A 221 24.28 -4.92 7.30
N ASN A 222 23.04 -4.46 7.12
CA ASN A 222 22.38 -3.64 8.12
C ASN A 222 22.15 -4.41 9.43
N ILE A 223 21.72 -5.68 9.34
CA ILE A 223 21.57 -6.53 10.54
C ILE A 223 22.94 -6.80 11.20
N LEU A 224 23.97 -7.10 10.42
CA LEU A 224 25.32 -7.37 10.94
C LEU A 224 25.95 -6.13 11.58
N PHE A 225 25.78 -4.94 11.01
CA PHE A 225 26.27 -3.71 11.64
C PHE A 225 25.58 -3.46 12.98
N ASN A 226 24.26 -3.65 13.06
CA ASN A 226 23.56 -3.57 14.34
C ASN A 226 24.11 -4.61 15.35
N ALA A 227 24.34 -5.85 14.90
CA ALA A 227 24.91 -6.90 15.74
C ALA A 227 26.34 -6.60 16.24
N VAL A 228 27.08 -5.71 15.55
CA VAL A 228 28.41 -5.23 15.97
C VAL A 228 28.31 -4.00 16.87
N GLU A 229 27.45 -3.05 16.52
CA GLU A 229 27.22 -1.78 17.24
C GLU A 229 26.62 -2.05 18.62
N TYR A 230 25.53 -2.83 18.70
CA TYR A 230 24.82 -3.12 19.94
C TYR A 230 25.40 -4.31 20.72
N ASN A 231 26.51 -4.90 20.27
CA ASN A 231 27.20 -5.93 21.02
C ASN A 231 27.94 -5.38 22.25
N LYS A 232 28.41 -6.29 23.09
CA LYS A 232 29.36 -6.04 24.17
C LYS A 232 30.79 -6.32 23.74
N GLU A 233 31.75 -5.72 24.43
CA GLU A 233 33.18 -6.00 24.26
C GLU A 233 33.47 -7.49 24.47
N ASN A 234 34.30 -8.09 23.60
CA ASN A 234 34.59 -9.53 23.60
C ASN A 234 33.35 -10.43 23.37
N GLY A 235 32.26 -9.87 22.84
CA GLY A 235 31.05 -10.60 22.50
C GLY A 235 31.22 -11.54 21.31
N ALA A 236 30.12 -12.15 20.89
CA ALA A 236 30.04 -12.99 19.71
C ALA A 236 28.85 -12.60 18.82
N ILE A 237 28.97 -12.94 17.54
CA ILE A 237 27.91 -12.96 16.56
C ILE A 237 27.84 -14.37 15.98
N ILE A 238 26.66 -14.98 16.00
CA ILE A 238 26.40 -16.34 15.54
C ILE A 238 25.49 -16.24 14.31
N ILE A 239 25.87 -16.90 13.22
CA ILE A 239 25.12 -16.89 11.95
C ILE A 239 24.69 -18.31 11.63
N GLU A 240 23.38 -18.49 11.48
CA GLU A 240 22.76 -19.78 11.22
C GLU A 240 21.76 -19.68 10.07
N GLY A 241 21.65 -20.74 9.27
CA GLY A 241 20.65 -20.87 8.23
C GLY A 241 19.84 -22.14 8.40
N ARG A 242 18.53 -22.03 8.24
CA ARG A 242 17.60 -23.17 8.32
C ARG A 242 16.58 -23.08 7.19
N MET A 243 16.37 -24.20 6.51
CA MET A 243 15.23 -24.34 5.60
C MET A 243 13.94 -24.43 6.41
N LEU A 244 12.99 -23.57 6.08
CA LEU A 244 11.63 -23.60 6.58
C LEU A 244 10.75 -24.43 5.64
N ASP A 245 9.62 -24.88 6.17
CA ASP A 245 8.57 -25.43 5.34
C ASP A 245 8.13 -24.40 4.29
N TYR A 246 7.64 -24.86 3.13
CA TYR A 246 7.20 -24.02 2.00
C TYR A 246 8.30 -23.28 1.25
N GLY A 247 9.54 -23.76 1.29
CA GLY A 247 10.59 -23.31 0.37
C GLY A 247 11.18 -21.95 0.74
N TYR A 248 11.37 -21.69 2.02
CA TYR A 248 12.04 -20.47 2.52
C TYR A 248 13.33 -20.81 3.25
N LEU A 249 14.32 -19.93 3.17
CA LEU A 249 15.51 -19.96 4.01
C LEU A 249 15.33 -18.93 5.13
N ARG A 250 15.40 -19.37 6.38
CA ARG A 250 15.60 -18.50 7.53
C ARG A 250 17.10 -18.32 7.78
N LEU A 251 17.59 -17.09 7.64
CA LEU A 251 18.90 -16.67 8.13
C LEU A 251 18.73 -15.96 9.46
N SER A 252 19.45 -16.42 10.48
CA SER A 252 19.44 -15.84 11.83
C SER A 252 20.82 -15.31 12.18
N ILE A 253 20.87 -14.08 12.66
CA ILE A 253 22.08 -13.40 13.15
C ILE A 253 21.83 -13.09 14.62
N THR A 254 22.55 -13.80 15.50
CA THR A 254 22.43 -13.65 16.96
C THR A 254 23.66 -12.93 17.50
N ASP A 255 23.45 -11.80 18.15
CA ASP A 255 24.48 -11.12 18.94
C ASP A 255 24.36 -11.46 20.43
N THR A 256 25.44 -11.23 21.18
CA THR A 256 25.49 -11.43 22.64
C THR A 256 25.46 -10.11 23.42
N GLY A 257 24.94 -9.05 22.81
CA GLY A 257 24.91 -7.70 23.35
C GLY A 257 23.91 -7.52 24.50
N ASP A 258 23.49 -6.28 24.70
CA ASP A 258 22.60 -5.90 25.81
C ASP A 258 21.15 -6.34 25.58
N GLY A 259 20.81 -6.84 24.39
CA GLY A 259 19.46 -7.23 24.03
C GLY A 259 18.47 -6.05 24.05
N ILE A 260 17.19 -6.37 23.85
CA ILE A 260 16.11 -5.41 23.66
C ILE A 260 14.97 -5.77 24.61
N ALA A 261 14.55 -4.80 25.44
CA ALA A 261 13.44 -4.96 26.37
C ALA A 261 12.13 -5.26 25.62
N GLU A 262 11.29 -6.13 26.18
CA GLU A 262 10.04 -6.60 25.54
C GLU A 262 9.12 -5.45 25.11
N ILE A 263 9.07 -4.37 25.89
CA ILE A 263 8.26 -3.17 25.59
C ILE A 263 8.72 -2.42 24.33
N ASP A 264 9.99 -2.57 23.97
CA ASP A 264 10.64 -1.86 22.86
C ASP A 264 10.69 -2.68 21.57
N GLN A 265 10.57 -4.01 21.68
CA GLN A 265 10.63 -4.94 20.54
C GLN A 265 9.61 -4.64 19.43
N PRO A 266 8.34 -4.28 19.71
CA PRO A 266 7.36 -4.02 18.64
C PRO A 266 7.75 -2.85 17.72
N GLY A 267 8.56 -1.90 18.20
CA GLY A 267 8.90 -0.70 17.45
C GLY A 267 10.27 -0.72 16.78
N VAL A 268 11.06 -1.79 16.88
CA VAL A 268 12.46 -1.81 16.39
C VAL A 268 12.57 -1.60 14.87
N PHE A 269 11.48 -1.83 14.14
CA PHE A 269 11.39 -1.59 12.70
C PHE A 269 10.70 -0.25 12.36
N ASP A 270 10.26 0.52 13.35
CA ASP A 270 9.63 1.83 13.16
C ASP A 270 10.67 2.88 12.75
N LEU A 271 10.24 3.79 11.88
CA LEU A 271 11.10 4.86 11.38
C LEU A 271 11.53 5.80 12.51
N PHE A 272 12.84 6.09 12.58
CA PHE A 272 13.47 6.99 13.56
C PHE A 272 13.38 6.53 15.02
N ARG A 273 12.96 5.28 15.28
CA ARG A 273 12.93 4.77 16.65
C ARG A 273 14.34 4.37 17.09
N ARG A 274 14.78 4.92 18.24
CA ARG A 274 16.03 4.56 18.92
C ARG A 274 15.70 4.11 20.34
N LEU A 275 16.40 3.09 20.82
CA LEU A 275 16.16 2.50 22.14
C LEU A 275 17.06 3.10 23.24
N ASP A 276 18.07 3.90 22.86
CA ASP A 276 19.00 4.51 23.81
C ASP A 276 18.37 5.75 24.46
N THR A 277 18.11 5.69 25.76
CA THR A 277 17.66 6.82 26.58
C THR A 277 18.80 7.66 27.17
N ASP A 278 20.05 7.21 27.07
CA ASP A 278 21.21 7.88 27.66
C ASP A 278 22.08 8.58 26.59
N PRO A 279 22.13 9.93 26.55
CA PRO A 279 22.93 10.68 25.59
C PRO A 279 24.45 10.47 25.74
N MET A 280 24.95 9.87 26.84
CA MET A 280 26.37 9.49 26.98
C MET A 280 26.70 8.10 26.39
N ILE A 281 25.70 7.25 26.18
CA ILE A 281 25.86 5.88 25.62
C ILE A 281 25.33 5.79 24.19
N ALA A 282 24.63 6.84 23.72
CA ALA A 282 24.02 6.91 22.39
C ALA A 282 24.99 6.45 21.29
N LYS A 283 24.75 5.24 20.78
CA LYS A 283 25.53 4.68 19.67
C LYS A 283 25.06 5.32 18.35
N ASP A 284 25.98 5.44 17.41
CA ASP A 284 25.76 6.10 16.11
C ASP A 284 24.72 5.37 15.27
N GLY A 285 23.47 5.84 15.26
CA GLY A 285 22.40 5.21 14.51
C GLY A 285 21.32 6.18 14.07
N THR A 286 20.98 6.14 12.78
CA THR A 286 19.93 7.00 12.19
C THR A 286 18.50 6.53 12.49
N GLY A 287 18.32 5.29 12.97
CA GLY A 287 17.00 4.68 13.18
C GLY A 287 16.24 4.38 11.88
N VAL A 288 16.92 4.36 10.73
CA VAL A 288 16.29 4.11 9.41
C VAL A 288 16.63 2.72 8.85
N GLY A 289 17.77 2.15 9.27
CA GLY A 289 18.31 0.92 8.68
C GLY A 289 17.34 -0.26 8.72
N LEU A 290 16.85 -0.61 9.92
CA LEU A 290 15.95 -1.76 10.10
C LEU A 290 14.60 -1.57 9.39
N THR A 291 14.07 -0.35 9.34
CA THR A 291 12.87 -0.01 8.55
C THR A 291 13.09 -0.30 7.07
N VAL A 292 14.21 0.17 6.51
CA VAL A 292 14.57 -0.13 5.12
C VAL A 292 14.74 -1.63 4.89
N SER A 293 15.39 -2.35 5.81
CA SER A 293 15.50 -3.81 5.74
C SER A 293 14.14 -4.49 5.71
N LYS A 294 13.19 -4.08 6.58
CA LYS A 294 11.82 -4.62 6.58
C LYS A 294 11.14 -4.40 5.24
N MET A 295 11.17 -3.19 4.71
CA MET A 295 10.53 -2.87 3.44
C MET A 295 11.16 -3.62 2.25
N LEU A 296 12.49 -3.80 2.23
CA LEU A 296 13.16 -4.59 1.21
C LEU A 296 12.81 -6.08 1.31
N VAL A 297 12.76 -6.63 2.52
CA VAL A 297 12.37 -8.02 2.75
C VAL A 297 10.92 -8.26 2.31
N ASP A 298 10.00 -7.34 2.62
CA ASP A 298 8.61 -7.42 2.17
C ASP A 298 8.49 -7.36 0.64
N ARG A 299 9.29 -6.53 -0.03
CA ARG A 299 9.38 -6.46 -1.50
C ARG A 299 9.92 -7.75 -2.12
N LEU A 300 10.81 -8.45 -1.42
CA LEU A 300 11.36 -9.75 -1.81
C LEU A 300 10.48 -10.92 -1.36
N ALA A 301 9.23 -10.66 -0.99
CA ALA A 301 8.25 -11.66 -0.55
C ALA A 301 8.73 -12.50 0.66
N GLY A 302 9.58 -11.90 1.49
CA GLY A 302 10.14 -12.51 2.69
C GLY A 302 9.49 -12.02 3.98
N ARG A 303 10.15 -12.30 5.10
CA ARG A 303 9.82 -11.73 6.42
C ARG A 303 11.08 -11.39 7.19
N ILE A 304 11.01 -10.36 8.01
CA ILE A 304 12.04 -10.04 8.99
C ILE A 304 11.43 -10.07 10.39
N GLY A 305 12.23 -10.44 11.38
CA GLY A 305 11.80 -10.32 12.76
C GLY A 305 12.95 -10.39 13.75
N LEU A 306 12.56 -10.36 15.01
CA LEU A 306 13.44 -10.29 16.17
C LEU A 306 12.99 -11.31 17.21
N LYS A 307 13.95 -11.89 17.92
CA LYS A 307 13.78 -12.49 19.23
C LYS A 307 14.88 -11.95 20.13
N SER A 308 14.54 -11.31 21.23
CA SER A 308 15.53 -10.77 22.15
C SER A 308 15.10 -10.89 23.59
N GLU A 309 16.09 -10.94 24.48
CA GLU A 309 15.93 -10.89 25.93
C GLU A 309 16.95 -9.89 26.46
N GLN A 310 16.49 -8.93 27.26
CA GLN A 310 17.35 -7.88 27.82
C GLN A 310 18.46 -8.50 28.67
N GLY A 311 19.72 -8.14 28.39
CA GLY A 311 20.94 -8.64 29.00
C GLY A 311 21.50 -9.93 28.36
N SER A 312 20.75 -10.57 27.46
CA SER A 312 21.12 -11.87 26.86
C SER A 312 21.44 -11.78 25.36
N GLY A 313 21.25 -10.61 24.73
CA GLY A 313 21.48 -10.37 23.31
C GLY A 313 20.20 -10.39 22.47
N ALA A 314 20.38 -10.34 21.15
CA ALA A 314 19.27 -10.33 20.20
C ALA A 314 19.54 -11.26 19.01
N THR A 315 18.48 -11.91 18.53
CA THR A 315 18.47 -12.68 17.28
C THR A 315 17.56 -11.97 16.28
N PHE A 316 18.17 -11.34 15.28
CA PHE A 316 17.46 -10.88 14.10
C PHE A 316 17.43 -11.99 13.06
N TRP A 317 16.30 -12.18 12.40
CA TRP A 317 16.14 -13.21 11.38
C TRP A 317 15.44 -12.67 10.14
N VAL A 318 15.80 -13.23 8.99
CA VAL A 318 15.14 -12.97 7.70
C VAL A 318 14.76 -14.29 7.04
N ASP A 319 13.53 -14.36 6.53
CA ASP A 319 13.02 -15.45 5.73
C ASP A 319 12.96 -14.98 4.28
N LEU A 320 13.64 -15.68 3.36
CA LEU A 320 13.63 -15.37 1.93
C LEU A 320 13.33 -16.62 1.09
N PRO A 321 12.64 -16.47 -0.06
CA PRO A 321 12.25 -17.60 -0.89
C PRO A 321 13.47 -18.29 -1.50
N LEU A 322 13.50 -19.62 -1.40
CA LEU A 322 14.46 -20.46 -2.11
C LEU A 322 14.26 -20.34 -3.62
N SER A 323 15.32 -20.58 -4.37
CA SER A 323 15.27 -20.56 -5.83
C SER A 323 14.31 -21.57 -6.44
N GLU A 324 14.02 -22.65 -5.72
CA GLU A 324 13.10 -23.72 -6.13
C GLU A 324 11.65 -23.43 -5.71
N ASN A 325 11.42 -22.30 -5.03
CA ASN A 325 10.10 -21.93 -4.54
C ASN A 325 9.28 -21.22 -5.62
N ASP A 326 8.69 -22.02 -6.51
CA ASP A 326 7.78 -21.54 -7.56
C ASP A 326 6.46 -20.99 -6.98
N ASP A 327 6.20 -21.15 -5.68
CA ASP A 327 4.97 -20.73 -5.01
C ASP A 327 4.90 -19.26 -4.64
N VAL A 328 6.03 -18.56 -4.70
CA VAL A 328 6.12 -17.16 -4.30
C VAL A 328 5.99 -16.23 -5.50
N LEU A 329 5.21 -15.16 -5.33
CA LEU A 329 5.04 -14.12 -6.34
C LEU A 329 5.79 -12.87 -5.90
N ILE A 330 6.87 -12.54 -6.61
CA ILE A 330 7.59 -11.28 -6.40
C ILE A 330 7.12 -10.28 -7.45
N TRP A 331 6.65 -9.12 -7.01
CA TRP A 331 6.18 -8.07 -7.92
C TRP A 331 7.34 -7.44 -8.68
N THR A 332 7.34 -7.61 -10.01
CA THR A 332 8.33 -7.05 -10.92
C THR A 332 7.66 -6.40 -12.13
N ASN A 333 8.44 -5.69 -12.95
CA ASN A 333 7.93 -5.07 -14.18
C ASN A 333 7.35 -6.10 -15.17
N ALA A 334 7.69 -7.38 -15.05
CA ALA A 334 7.17 -8.44 -15.92
C ALA A 334 5.67 -8.72 -15.70
N ILE A 335 5.16 -8.49 -14.49
CA ILE A 335 3.76 -8.78 -14.13
C ILE A 335 2.87 -7.53 -14.09
N ARG A 336 3.41 -6.36 -14.46
CA ARG A 336 2.62 -5.14 -14.62
C ARG A 336 1.63 -5.28 -15.76
N VAL A 337 0.43 -4.76 -15.55
CA VAL A 337 -0.61 -4.58 -16.56
C VAL A 337 -0.34 -3.33 -17.38
N GLY A 338 0.32 -2.32 -16.80
CA GLY A 338 0.60 -1.04 -17.47
C GLY A 338 -0.47 0.02 -17.22
N VAL A 339 -1.18 -0.11 -16.11
CA VAL A 339 -2.18 0.85 -15.62
C VAL A 339 -1.87 1.10 -14.15
N ASP A 340 -1.25 2.24 -13.84
CA ASP A 340 -0.62 2.49 -12.54
C ASP A 340 -1.55 2.26 -11.34
N ILE A 341 -2.83 2.62 -11.46
CA ILE A 341 -3.79 2.43 -10.37
C ILE A 341 -4.13 0.95 -10.12
N LEU A 342 -4.19 0.13 -11.17
CA LEU A 342 -4.41 -1.32 -11.04
C LEU A 342 -3.13 -2.02 -10.60
N ASP A 343 -1.97 -1.60 -11.13
CA ASP A 343 -0.67 -2.13 -10.75
C ASP A 343 -0.35 -1.87 -9.26
N LYS A 344 -0.85 -0.76 -8.69
CA LYS A 344 -0.81 -0.51 -7.23
C LYS A 344 -1.71 -1.48 -6.47
N ASP A 345 -2.95 -1.68 -6.91
CA ASP A 345 -3.87 -2.62 -6.24
C ASP A 345 -3.34 -4.06 -6.29
N HIS A 346 -2.77 -4.48 -7.43
CA HIS A 346 -2.16 -5.80 -7.60
C HIS A 346 -0.95 -6.00 -6.69
N GLN A 347 -0.12 -4.98 -6.48
CA GLN A 347 0.98 -5.05 -5.50
C GLN A 347 0.45 -5.38 -4.10
N VAL A 348 -0.63 -4.72 -3.68
CA VAL A 348 -1.24 -4.98 -2.36
C VAL A 348 -1.76 -6.41 -2.27
N LEU A 349 -2.42 -6.93 -3.32
CA LEU A 349 -2.86 -8.32 -3.38
C LEU A 349 -1.70 -9.32 -3.29
N VAL A 350 -0.63 -9.08 -4.04
CA VAL A 350 0.58 -9.92 -4.00
C VAL A 350 1.20 -9.90 -2.60
N THR A 351 1.30 -8.74 -1.95
CA THR A 351 1.83 -8.66 -0.58
C THR A 351 0.96 -9.41 0.42
N LEU A 352 -0.37 -9.26 0.36
CA LEU A 352 -1.30 -10.00 1.23
C LEU A 352 -1.21 -11.51 0.99
N LEU A 353 -1.10 -11.94 -0.27
CA LEU A 353 -0.93 -13.35 -0.62
C LEU A 353 0.39 -13.91 -0.07
N ASN A 354 1.50 -13.20 -0.25
CA ASN A 354 2.80 -13.59 0.29
C ASN A 354 2.78 -13.68 1.82
N ARG A 355 2.06 -12.77 2.51
CA ARG A 355 1.85 -12.86 3.96
C ARG A 355 1.17 -14.18 4.34
N ILE A 356 0.19 -14.67 3.57
CA ILE A 356 -0.43 -15.98 3.83
C ILE A 356 0.52 -17.14 3.53
N MET A 357 1.33 -17.07 2.47
CA MET A 357 2.24 -18.16 2.06
C MET A 357 3.19 -18.59 3.18
N LEU A 358 3.68 -17.60 3.93
CA LEU A 358 4.65 -17.80 5.01
C LEU A 358 4.00 -18.18 6.36
N ARG A 359 2.66 -18.22 6.49
CA ARG A 359 2.00 -18.57 7.77
C ARG A 359 1.89 -20.08 7.99
N THR A 360 1.60 -20.51 9.21
CA THR A 360 1.11 -21.86 9.50
C THR A 360 -0.31 -21.77 10.03
N ALA A 361 -1.00 -22.92 10.08
CA ALA A 361 -2.33 -22.97 10.66
C ALA A 361 -2.33 -22.64 12.17
N ASP A 362 -1.18 -22.68 12.84
CA ASP A 362 -1.07 -22.42 14.28
C ASP A 362 -0.75 -20.94 14.59
N ASP A 363 -0.42 -20.14 13.58
CA ASP A 363 -0.07 -18.73 13.78
C ASP A 363 -1.28 -17.92 14.26
N ALA A 364 -1.09 -17.07 15.27
CA ALA A 364 -2.18 -16.33 15.91
C ALA A 364 -2.88 -15.32 14.98
N ASP A 365 -2.16 -14.77 14.01
CA ASP A 365 -2.63 -13.73 13.09
C ASP A 365 -3.17 -14.27 11.75
N VAL A 366 -3.11 -15.59 11.51
CA VAL A 366 -3.48 -16.17 10.20
C VAL A 366 -4.91 -15.83 9.78
N ASP A 367 -5.85 -15.77 10.74
CA ASP A 367 -7.26 -15.45 10.50
C ASP A 367 -7.45 -14.00 10.03
N ASP A 368 -6.69 -13.07 10.62
CA ASP A 368 -6.68 -11.66 10.24
C ASP A 368 -6.11 -11.47 8.83
N VAL A 369 -4.99 -12.14 8.50
CA VAL A 369 -4.39 -12.07 7.17
C VAL A 369 -5.32 -12.64 6.10
N ILE A 370 -5.99 -13.77 6.37
CA ILE A 370 -7.00 -14.35 5.46
C ILE A 370 -8.13 -13.36 5.24
N THR A 371 -8.67 -12.77 6.32
CA THR A 371 -9.75 -11.78 6.23
C THR A 371 -9.34 -10.56 5.41
N GLN A 372 -8.14 -10.02 5.64
CA GLN A 372 -7.61 -8.88 4.88
C GLN A 372 -7.47 -9.21 3.39
N LEU A 373 -6.98 -10.41 3.03
CA LEU A 373 -6.88 -10.82 1.64
C LEU A 373 -8.25 -10.89 0.97
N LEU A 374 -9.25 -11.45 1.66
CA LEU A 374 -10.62 -11.56 1.15
C LEU A 374 -11.24 -10.19 0.92
N ASP A 375 -11.22 -9.34 1.95
CA ASP A 375 -11.80 -7.99 1.90
C ASP A 375 -11.13 -7.15 0.81
N TYR A 376 -9.81 -7.24 0.69
CA TYR A 376 -9.08 -6.51 -0.33
C TYR A 376 -9.36 -7.05 -1.75
N THR A 377 -9.51 -8.37 -1.91
CA THR A 377 -9.89 -8.97 -3.21
C THR A 377 -11.25 -8.45 -3.68
N HIS A 378 -12.24 -8.39 -2.77
CA HIS A 378 -13.54 -7.80 -3.05
C HIS A 378 -13.46 -6.32 -3.41
N TYR A 379 -12.68 -5.56 -2.64
CA TYR A 379 -12.45 -4.13 -2.87
C TYR A 379 -11.82 -3.87 -4.25
N HIS A 380 -10.77 -4.62 -4.58
CA HIS A 380 -10.06 -4.54 -5.85
C HIS A 380 -10.98 -4.83 -7.05
N PHE A 381 -11.78 -5.91 -7.03
CA PHE A 381 -12.70 -6.21 -8.13
C PHE A 381 -13.73 -5.11 -8.39
N ASN A 382 -14.26 -4.50 -7.32
CA ASN A 382 -15.21 -3.40 -7.49
C ASN A 382 -14.54 -2.18 -8.16
N ARG A 383 -13.28 -1.91 -7.83
CA ARG A 383 -12.48 -0.84 -8.45
C ARG A 383 -12.15 -1.15 -9.89
N GLU A 384 -11.66 -2.34 -10.16
CA GLU A 384 -11.31 -2.78 -11.50
C GLU A 384 -12.51 -2.76 -12.44
N GLU A 385 -13.67 -3.27 -12.01
CA GLU A 385 -14.89 -3.23 -12.82
C GLU A 385 -15.38 -1.81 -13.10
N ALA A 386 -15.16 -0.88 -12.16
CA ALA A 386 -15.47 0.53 -12.37
C ALA A 386 -14.52 1.16 -13.41
N ILE A 387 -13.22 0.89 -13.30
CA ILE A 387 -12.19 1.32 -14.24
C ILE A 387 -12.50 0.80 -15.65
N LEU A 388 -12.78 -0.50 -15.79
CA LEU A 388 -13.13 -1.15 -17.06
C LEU A 388 -14.39 -0.54 -17.70
N ARG A 389 -15.39 -0.19 -16.88
CA ARG A 389 -16.62 0.46 -17.34
C ARG A 389 -16.33 1.85 -17.90
N THR A 390 -15.53 2.65 -17.21
CA THR A 390 -15.11 3.98 -17.66
C THR A 390 -14.31 3.91 -18.95
N ALA A 391 -13.44 2.92 -19.06
CA ALA A 391 -12.67 2.69 -20.27
C ALA A 391 -13.49 2.15 -21.45
N LYS A 392 -14.76 1.77 -21.24
CA LYS A 392 -15.65 1.14 -22.22
C LYS A 392 -15.09 -0.18 -22.76
N PHE A 393 -14.54 -1.00 -21.88
CA PHE A 393 -13.99 -2.30 -22.25
C PHE A 393 -15.08 -3.23 -22.84
N PRO A 394 -14.94 -3.74 -24.08
CA PRO A 394 -15.99 -4.55 -24.73
C PRO A 394 -16.35 -5.84 -24.00
N GLY A 395 -15.39 -6.42 -23.27
CA GLY A 395 -15.55 -7.69 -22.54
C GLY A 395 -16.06 -7.54 -21.10
N LEU A 396 -16.52 -6.36 -20.68
CA LEU A 396 -16.86 -6.07 -19.27
C LEU A 396 -17.83 -7.10 -18.66
N GLN A 397 -18.87 -7.50 -19.39
CA GLN A 397 -19.86 -8.44 -18.85
C GLN A 397 -19.27 -9.82 -18.57
N THR A 398 -18.41 -10.32 -19.46
CA THR A 398 -17.69 -11.59 -19.30
C THR A 398 -16.70 -11.50 -18.14
N HIS A 399 -16.00 -10.38 -18.01
CA HIS A 399 -15.05 -10.13 -16.94
C HIS A 399 -15.73 -10.06 -15.56
N CYS A 400 -16.83 -9.30 -15.40
CA CYS A 400 -17.64 -9.31 -14.17
C CYS A 400 -18.17 -10.71 -13.81
N ALA A 401 -18.50 -11.54 -14.81
CA ALA A 401 -18.95 -12.91 -14.56
C ALA A 401 -17.81 -13.81 -14.05
N LEU A 402 -16.58 -13.57 -14.51
CA LEU A 402 -15.38 -14.22 -14.00
C LEU A 402 -15.14 -13.85 -12.54
N HIS A 403 -15.14 -12.56 -12.17
CA HIS A 403 -15.02 -12.11 -10.78
C HIS A 403 -16.06 -12.76 -9.86
N LYS A 404 -17.33 -12.82 -10.27
CA LYS A 404 -18.38 -13.49 -9.48
C LYS A 404 -18.11 -14.97 -9.25
N ARG A 405 -17.49 -15.67 -10.20
CA ARG A 405 -17.09 -17.07 -10.04
C ARG A 405 -15.95 -17.19 -9.03
N LEU A 406 -14.93 -16.35 -9.17
CA LEU A 406 -13.74 -16.35 -8.32
C LEU A 406 -14.07 -16.02 -6.88
N ILE A 407 -14.92 -15.01 -6.64
CA ILE A 407 -15.43 -14.69 -5.30
C ILE A 407 -16.20 -15.87 -4.70
N ARG A 408 -16.95 -16.63 -5.49
CA ARG A 408 -17.67 -17.81 -4.99
C ARG A 408 -16.69 -18.90 -4.55
N ASP A 409 -15.70 -19.19 -5.36
CA ASP A 409 -14.70 -20.22 -5.07
C ASP A 409 -13.81 -19.81 -3.88
N LEU A 410 -13.45 -18.53 -3.81
CA LEU A 410 -12.73 -17.94 -2.68
C LEU A 410 -13.50 -18.07 -1.37
N ASN A 411 -14.81 -17.76 -1.39
CA ASN A 411 -15.68 -17.95 -0.23
C ASN A 411 -15.81 -19.43 0.15
N PHE A 412 -15.79 -20.36 -0.80
CA PHE A 412 -15.77 -21.79 -0.51
C PHE A 412 -14.51 -22.19 0.29
N HIS A 413 -13.33 -21.74 -0.13
CA HIS A 413 -12.08 -21.98 0.61
C HIS A 413 -12.08 -21.33 2.00
N HIS A 414 -12.60 -20.10 2.11
CA HIS A 414 -12.73 -19.43 3.40
C HIS A 414 -13.68 -20.17 4.35
N GLN A 415 -14.83 -20.65 3.87
CA GLN A 415 -15.75 -21.44 4.69
C GLN A 415 -15.13 -22.78 5.13
N ALA A 416 -14.36 -23.44 4.27
CA ALA A 416 -13.62 -24.64 4.65
C ALA A 416 -12.60 -24.35 5.76
N TRP A 417 -11.90 -23.21 5.70
CA TRP A 417 -11.00 -22.74 6.75
C TRP A 417 -11.73 -22.49 8.08
N LEU A 418 -12.84 -21.75 8.05
CA LEU A 418 -13.65 -21.47 9.25
C LEU A 418 -14.24 -22.75 9.87
N HIS A 419 -14.61 -23.73 9.04
CA HIS A 419 -15.13 -25.00 9.52
C HIS A 419 -14.05 -25.86 10.19
N GLN A 420 -12.87 -25.90 9.59
CA GLN A 420 -11.73 -26.65 10.12
C GLN A 420 -10.42 -25.91 9.86
N ARG A 421 -9.90 -25.28 10.91
CA ARG A 421 -8.58 -24.65 10.95
C ARG A 421 -7.49 -25.73 10.81
N SER A 422 -7.04 -25.98 9.59
CA SER A 422 -6.07 -27.03 9.28
C SER A 422 -5.06 -26.58 8.22
N GLN A 423 -3.84 -27.11 8.31
CA GLN A 423 -2.79 -26.82 7.34
C GLN A 423 -3.20 -27.17 5.91
N LYS A 424 -4.00 -28.24 5.75
CA LYS A 424 -4.55 -28.65 4.45
C LYS A 424 -5.43 -27.55 3.84
N ASN A 425 -6.38 -27.00 4.59
CA ASN A 425 -7.27 -25.96 4.08
C ASN A 425 -6.52 -24.67 3.74
N LEU A 426 -5.49 -24.33 4.52
CA LEU A 426 -4.62 -23.19 4.24
C LEU A 426 -3.82 -23.38 2.94
N ILE A 427 -3.29 -24.58 2.70
CA ILE A 427 -2.60 -24.92 1.45
C ILE A 427 -3.54 -24.82 0.24
N GLU A 428 -4.78 -25.32 0.36
CA GLU A 428 -5.74 -25.25 -0.75
C GLU A 428 -6.17 -23.81 -1.05
N LEU A 429 -6.37 -22.96 -0.03
CA LEU A 429 -6.61 -21.53 -0.22
C LEU A 429 -5.44 -20.84 -0.95
N ARG A 430 -4.20 -21.14 -0.55
CA ARG A 430 -2.99 -20.59 -1.19
C ARG A 430 -2.91 -20.96 -2.67
N LYS A 431 -3.08 -22.25 -2.98
CA LYS A 431 -3.07 -22.74 -4.36
C LYS A 431 -4.13 -22.06 -5.21
N PHE A 432 -5.35 -21.95 -4.68
CA PHE A 432 -6.45 -21.27 -5.35
C PHE A 432 -6.09 -19.79 -5.61
N MET A 433 -5.69 -19.04 -4.59
CA MET A 433 -5.40 -17.62 -4.72
C MET A 433 -4.22 -17.34 -5.66
N LYS A 434 -3.15 -18.11 -5.58
CA LYS A 434 -1.99 -18.00 -6.48
C LYS A 434 -2.38 -18.29 -7.93
N GLY A 435 -3.05 -19.42 -8.16
CA GLY A 435 -3.46 -19.83 -9.50
C GLY A 435 -4.43 -18.83 -10.13
N TRP A 436 -5.35 -18.32 -9.32
CA TRP A 436 -6.24 -17.25 -9.74
C TRP A 436 -5.49 -15.96 -10.07
N LEU A 437 -4.74 -15.40 -9.12
CA LEU A 437 -4.09 -14.09 -9.24
C LEU A 437 -3.15 -14.06 -10.45
N PHE A 438 -2.36 -15.11 -10.64
CA PHE A 438 -1.44 -15.22 -11.77
C PHE A 438 -2.18 -15.28 -13.10
N ASN A 439 -3.21 -16.13 -13.19
CA ASN A 439 -3.97 -16.28 -14.42
C ASN A 439 -4.79 -15.01 -14.75
N HIS A 440 -5.31 -14.33 -13.74
CA HIS A 440 -6.14 -13.14 -13.90
C HIS A 440 -5.30 -11.92 -14.31
N ILE A 441 -4.27 -11.57 -13.53
CA ILE A 441 -3.40 -10.42 -13.82
C ILE A 441 -2.73 -10.56 -15.19
N LEU A 442 -2.14 -11.73 -15.47
CA LEU A 442 -1.32 -11.90 -16.67
C LEU A 442 -2.14 -12.09 -17.95
N ASN A 443 -3.29 -12.78 -17.86
CA ASN A 443 -4.04 -13.15 -19.05
C ASN A 443 -5.31 -12.33 -19.24
N GLU A 444 -5.97 -11.88 -18.18
CA GLU A 444 -7.21 -11.11 -18.28
C GLU A 444 -6.93 -9.61 -18.22
N ASP A 445 -6.27 -9.13 -17.17
CA ASP A 445 -6.14 -7.68 -16.92
C ASP A 445 -5.17 -7.05 -17.92
N LYS A 446 -4.16 -7.79 -18.39
CA LYS A 446 -3.28 -7.32 -19.46
C LYS A 446 -4.01 -6.94 -20.76
N LYS A 447 -5.19 -7.53 -21.04
CA LYS A 447 -6.02 -7.17 -22.21
C LYS A 447 -6.56 -5.74 -22.10
N TYR A 448 -6.64 -5.20 -20.89
CA TYR A 448 -7.19 -3.89 -20.59
C TYR A 448 -6.25 -2.73 -20.95
N ALA A 449 -4.92 -2.93 -20.86
CA ALA A 449 -3.91 -1.87 -20.94
C ALA A 449 -4.07 -0.95 -22.17
N SER A 450 -4.47 -1.49 -23.32
CA SER A 450 -4.67 -0.73 -24.55
C SER A 450 -5.88 0.22 -24.48
N PHE A 451 -6.89 -0.09 -23.68
CA PHE A 451 -8.10 0.72 -23.48
C PHE A 451 -7.95 1.77 -22.39
N ALA A 452 -6.92 1.62 -21.54
CA ALA A 452 -6.65 2.47 -20.39
C ALA A 452 -5.87 3.76 -20.73
N LYS A 453 -5.18 3.77 -21.88
CA LYS A 453 -4.23 4.83 -22.24
C LYS A 453 -4.88 6.22 -22.24
N GLY A 454 -4.35 7.13 -21.42
CA GLY A 454 -4.76 8.53 -21.35
C GLY A 454 -6.06 8.80 -20.60
N LYS A 455 -6.59 7.81 -19.85
CA LYS A 455 -7.84 7.92 -19.08
C LYS A 455 -7.60 7.94 -17.56
N ASP A 456 -6.36 8.15 -17.13
CA ASP A 456 -5.96 8.06 -15.71
C ASP A 456 -6.81 8.98 -14.82
N LEU A 457 -7.07 10.21 -15.29
CA LEU A 457 -7.93 11.17 -14.60
C LEU A 457 -9.39 10.69 -14.49
N GLU A 458 -9.94 10.10 -15.56
CA GLU A 458 -11.31 9.58 -15.60
C GLU A 458 -11.47 8.39 -14.64
N PHE A 459 -10.46 7.52 -14.54
CA PHE A 459 -10.45 6.42 -13.58
C PHE A 459 -10.48 6.92 -12.16
N TYR A 460 -9.62 7.88 -11.83
CA TYR A 460 -9.57 8.45 -10.50
C TYR A 460 -10.94 9.01 -10.07
N GLN A 461 -11.56 9.82 -10.93
CA GLN A 461 -12.90 10.37 -10.68
C GLN A 461 -13.96 9.28 -10.50
N THR A 462 -13.95 8.27 -11.36
CA THR A 462 -14.92 7.16 -11.29
C THR A 462 -14.83 6.43 -9.96
N LEU A 463 -13.62 6.11 -9.50
CA LEU A 463 -13.42 5.44 -8.22
C LEU A 463 -13.91 6.30 -7.06
N LYS A 464 -13.73 7.62 -7.15
CA LYS A 464 -14.22 8.54 -6.14
C LYS A 464 -15.72 8.60 -6.03
N ASP A 465 -16.42 8.74 -7.15
CA ASP A 465 -17.87 8.84 -7.15
C ASP A 465 -18.53 7.60 -6.54
N LEU A 466 -17.85 6.46 -6.65
CA LEU A 466 -18.25 5.19 -6.07
C LEU A 466 -17.77 4.99 -4.62
N GLY A 467 -17.01 5.94 -4.05
CA GLY A 467 -16.45 5.87 -2.70
C GLY A 467 -15.32 4.83 -2.55
N LEU A 468 -14.67 4.47 -3.66
CA LEU A 468 -13.66 3.43 -3.76
C LEU A 468 -12.23 3.97 -3.72
N GLU A 469 -11.95 5.19 -3.24
CA GLU A 469 -10.57 5.74 -3.19
C GLU A 469 -9.69 5.21 -2.05
N LYS A 470 -10.22 4.41 -1.13
CA LYS A 470 -9.56 4.15 0.16
C LYS A 470 -8.32 3.26 0.05
N ASP A 471 -7.15 3.89 -0.07
CA ASP A 471 -5.86 3.28 0.29
C ASP A 471 -5.66 3.20 1.83
N HIS A 472 -6.40 4.02 2.58
CA HIS A 472 -6.09 4.31 3.99
C HIS A 472 -6.42 3.23 5.02
N VAL A 473 -7.27 2.25 4.70
CA VAL A 473 -7.66 1.20 5.67
C VAL A 473 -6.62 0.08 5.73
N PHE A 474 -5.99 -0.23 4.60
CA PHE A 474 -5.00 -1.31 4.52
C PHE A 474 -3.56 -0.80 4.64
N ALA A 475 -3.29 0.49 4.32
CA ALA A 475 -1.99 1.13 4.56
C ALA A 475 -1.55 1.15 6.04
N LYS A 476 -2.49 1.28 6.99
CA LYS A 476 -2.16 1.27 8.42
C LYS A 476 -1.73 -0.11 8.95
N SER A 477 -2.21 -1.20 8.35
CA SER A 477 -1.80 -2.56 8.70
C SER A 477 -0.47 -2.99 8.07
N PHE A 478 0.05 -2.24 7.08
CA PHE A 478 1.39 -2.50 6.52
C PHE A 478 2.52 -2.07 7.47
N ASN A 479 2.26 -1.12 8.38
CA ASN A 479 3.24 -0.61 9.34
C ASN A 479 3.02 -1.09 10.78
N SER A 480 2.03 -1.97 11.04
CA SER A 480 1.70 -2.41 12.40
C SER A 480 1.54 -3.91 12.54
N VAL A 481 2.62 -4.66 12.26
CA VAL A 481 2.98 -5.92 12.94
C VAL A 481 4.49 -6.04 12.98
#